data_AF-A0A319D5A3-F1
#
_entry.id   AF-A0A319D5A3-F1
#
_cell.length_a   1.000
_cell.length_b   1.000
_cell.length_c   1.000
_cell.angle_alpha   90.00
_cell.angle_beta   90.00
_cell.angle_gamma   90.00
#
_symmetry.space_group_name_H-M   'P 1'
#
loop_
_entity.id
_entity.type
_entity.pdbx_description
1 polymer ?
#
loop_
_entity_poly.entity_id
_entity_poly.type
_entity_poly.pdbx_seq_one_letter_code
_entity_poly.pdbx_strand_id
1 'polypeptide(L)'
;MAYDPRLVSSAGTATPPPPPPPPPEATITTSTLPITTSTTTTTTVPTPTPTPPTMAFNTLNNPQPTPSTSSSSSSTTPTEPAAPAAGGPTTILSPSTVNGSSEESPKLRFCTVCASNQNRSMEAHLRLSTAPSPFPVISFGTGSLVRLPGPSITQPNVYHFNTTSYSQMYDELYGKDERLYRNNGLLNMLERNRNLKWGPERFQDWVPGMPRMEHVSKGDKGALGTEGGVVDVIITCEERCWDAVVDDLMNKGSPLNRPVHVFNVDIKDNHEEALVGGKAILELANRLNEAAAVETKINGDEGWENGVGDARRNFDARVPEILADWQAKWPHLPALWTLAWL
;
A
#
# COMPACT_ATOMS: atom_id res chain seq x y z
N MET A 1 22.89 -33.71 -59.39
CA MET A 1 23.65 -34.01 -58.16
C MET A 1 23.25 -33.00 -57.11
N ALA A 2 22.48 -33.42 -56.10
CA ALA A 2 21.99 -32.55 -55.04
C ALA A 2 23.05 -32.45 -53.92
N TYR A 3 23.30 -31.25 -53.41
CA TYR A 3 24.23 -30.95 -52.33
C TYR A 3 23.48 -31.03 -50.99
N ASP A 4 23.88 -31.95 -50.10
CA ASP A 4 23.29 -32.16 -48.78
C ASP A 4 24.09 -31.37 -47.71
N PRO A 5 23.50 -30.36 -47.04
CA PRO A 5 24.20 -29.50 -46.10
C PRO A 5 24.35 -30.07 -44.67
N ARG A 6 24.13 -31.38 -44.43
CA ARG A 6 24.18 -31.98 -43.08
C ARG A 6 25.53 -32.54 -42.64
N LEU A 7 26.63 -32.27 -43.35
CA LEU A 7 27.96 -32.76 -42.98
C LEU A 7 28.97 -31.60 -42.89
N VAL A 8 28.94 -30.87 -41.76
CA VAL A 8 30.12 -30.15 -41.27
C VAL A 8 30.29 -30.39 -39.77
N SER A 9 31.54 -30.73 -39.46
CA SER A 9 32.10 -31.32 -38.26
C SER A 9 31.95 -30.51 -36.97
N SER A 10 31.80 -31.27 -35.89
CA SER A 10 32.12 -30.92 -34.51
C SER A 10 33.50 -30.25 -34.37
N ALA A 11 33.53 -28.98 -33.97
CA ALA A 11 34.70 -28.30 -33.44
C ALA A 11 34.43 -27.96 -31.96
N GLY A 12 35.36 -28.36 -31.10
CA GLY A 12 35.24 -28.34 -29.65
C GLY A 12 35.08 -26.94 -29.04
N THR A 13 34.20 -26.85 -28.04
CA THR A 13 34.01 -25.70 -27.17
C THR A 13 35.16 -25.65 -26.16
N ALA A 14 36.10 -24.72 -26.35
CA ALA A 14 37.09 -24.39 -25.33
C ALA A 14 36.41 -23.59 -24.20
N THR A 15 36.54 -24.06 -22.97
CA THR A 15 36.11 -23.37 -21.74
C THR A 15 37.01 -22.14 -21.49
N PRO A 16 36.45 -20.98 -21.07
CA PRO A 16 37.25 -19.83 -20.71
C PRO A 16 38.02 -20.06 -19.40
N PRO A 17 39.22 -19.46 -19.23
CA PRO A 17 40.01 -19.61 -18.00
C PRO A 17 39.35 -18.92 -16.81
N PRO A 18 39.58 -19.41 -15.57
CA PRO A 18 39.02 -18.83 -14.36
C PRO A 18 39.63 -17.45 -14.04
N PRO A 19 38.89 -16.58 -13.33
CA PRO A 19 39.38 -15.25 -12.94
C PRO A 19 40.53 -15.32 -11.92
N PRO A 20 41.40 -14.28 -11.86
CA PRO A 20 42.51 -14.23 -10.93
C PRO A 20 42.05 -14.08 -9.47
N PRO A 21 42.85 -14.55 -8.50
CA PRO A 21 42.52 -14.46 -7.08
C PRO A 21 42.54 -13.00 -6.57
N PRO A 22 41.74 -12.68 -5.53
CA PRO A 22 41.71 -11.35 -4.94
C PRO A 22 43.04 -11.01 -4.22
N PRO A 23 43.40 -9.71 -4.13
CA PRO A 23 44.59 -9.26 -3.43
C PRO A 23 44.49 -9.50 -1.90
N PRO A 24 45.62 -9.72 -1.20
CA PRO A 24 45.63 -9.96 0.23
C PRO A 24 45.20 -8.71 1.03
N GLU A 25 44.40 -8.93 2.07
CA GLU A 25 43.92 -7.91 3.01
C GLU A 25 45.07 -7.21 3.73
N ALA A 26 45.02 -5.86 3.76
CA ALA A 26 45.96 -5.05 4.50
C ALA A 26 45.71 -5.17 6.01
N THR A 27 46.74 -5.59 6.73
CA THR A 27 46.74 -5.73 8.19
C THR A 27 46.72 -4.34 8.84
N ILE A 28 45.64 -3.99 9.54
CA ILE A 28 45.54 -2.74 10.31
C ILE A 28 46.33 -2.89 11.61
N THR A 29 47.52 -2.30 11.67
CA THR A 29 48.26 -2.08 12.93
C THR A 29 47.63 -0.93 13.70
N THR A 30 47.09 -1.22 14.88
CA THR A 30 46.62 -0.26 15.87
C THR A 30 47.81 0.46 16.52
N SER A 31 47.97 1.75 16.21
CA SER A 31 48.93 2.63 16.88
C SER A 31 48.23 3.38 18.02
N THR A 32 48.59 3.04 19.25
CA THR A 32 48.17 3.73 20.48
C THR A 32 48.98 5.04 20.63
N LEU A 33 48.30 6.18 20.74
CA LEU A 33 48.93 7.47 21.11
C LEU A 33 48.75 7.73 22.62
N PRO A 34 49.75 8.30 23.30
CA PRO A 34 49.69 8.56 24.74
C PRO A 34 48.92 9.84 25.08
N ILE A 35 48.24 9.78 26.23
CA ILE A 35 47.51 10.86 26.90
C ILE A 35 48.49 11.88 27.46
N THR A 36 48.36 13.15 27.04
CA THR A 36 48.93 14.30 27.73
C THR A 36 47.86 15.00 28.55
N THR A 37 48.08 15.05 29.86
CA THR A 37 47.35 15.84 30.85
C THR A 37 47.68 17.32 30.71
N SER A 38 46.67 18.17 30.56
CA SER A 38 46.79 19.61 30.79
C SER A 38 45.61 20.11 31.62
N THR A 39 45.95 20.56 32.82
CA THR A 39 45.13 21.25 33.81
C THR A 39 44.74 22.63 33.27
N THR A 40 43.44 22.92 33.16
CA THR A 40 42.98 24.32 33.07
C THR A 40 41.67 24.54 33.81
N THR A 41 41.80 25.47 34.75
CA THR A 41 40.88 26.24 35.58
C THR A 41 39.47 26.46 35.02
N THR A 42 38.52 26.31 35.93
CA THR A 42 37.09 26.62 35.89
C THR A 42 36.78 28.03 35.40
N THR A 43 35.87 28.17 34.44
CA THR A 43 35.08 29.39 34.23
C THR A 43 33.69 28.98 33.79
N THR A 44 32.72 29.19 34.68
CA THR A 44 31.29 28.92 34.48
C THR A 44 30.66 30.01 33.62
N VAL A 45 30.11 29.64 32.46
CA VAL A 45 29.20 30.49 31.66
C VAL A 45 27.86 29.76 31.58
N PRO A 46 26.73 30.39 31.93
CA PRO A 46 25.43 29.72 31.96
C PRO A 46 24.81 29.58 30.56
N THR A 47 24.18 28.42 30.36
CA THR A 47 23.41 28.02 29.18
C THR A 47 22.11 28.82 29.04
N PRO A 48 21.71 29.28 27.84
CA PRO A 48 20.36 29.77 27.61
C PRO A 48 19.40 28.60 27.31
N THR A 49 18.32 28.52 28.08
CA THR A 49 17.14 27.66 27.85
C THR A 49 16.35 28.18 26.64
N PRO A 50 15.90 27.33 25.69
CA PRO A 50 14.99 27.75 24.64
C PRO A 50 13.54 27.85 25.16
N THR A 51 12.96 29.05 25.05
CA THR A 51 11.52 29.33 25.25
C THR A 51 10.73 28.88 24.02
N PRO A 52 9.54 28.26 24.17
CA PRO A 52 8.69 27.88 23.04
C PRO A 52 8.06 29.12 22.36
N PRO A 53 7.84 29.11 21.03
CA PRO A 53 7.24 30.23 20.34
C PRO A 53 5.74 30.37 20.64
N THR A 54 5.35 31.60 21.01
CA THR A 54 3.98 32.06 21.16
C THR A 54 3.29 32.13 19.78
N MET A 55 2.22 31.37 19.58
CA MET A 55 1.32 31.52 18.43
C MET A 55 0.54 32.83 18.58
N ALA A 56 0.75 33.75 17.64
CA ALA A 56 -0.09 34.93 17.47
C ALA A 56 -1.42 34.50 16.83
N PHE A 57 -2.52 34.68 17.56
CA PHE A 57 -3.88 34.62 17.04
C PHE A 57 -4.10 35.80 16.08
N ASN A 58 -4.15 35.53 14.79
CA ASN A 58 -4.72 36.47 13.82
C ASN A 58 -6.21 36.18 13.66
N THR A 59 -7.00 37.05 14.28
CA THR A 59 -8.46 37.18 14.10
C THR A 59 -8.76 37.64 12.67
N LEU A 60 -9.40 36.78 11.88
CA LEU A 60 -10.09 37.17 10.66
C LEU A 60 -11.60 37.07 10.87
N ASN A 61 -12.22 38.23 10.69
CA ASN A 61 -13.64 38.53 10.77
C ASN A 61 -14.52 37.52 10.02
N ASN A 62 -15.55 37.03 10.69
CA ASN A 62 -16.74 36.46 10.07
C ASN A 62 -17.95 37.32 10.50
N PRO A 63 -18.68 37.98 9.59
CA PRO A 63 -19.88 38.71 9.97
C PRO A 63 -21.08 37.77 10.08
N GLN A 64 -21.65 37.73 11.29
CA GLN A 64 -22.94 37.14 11.62
C GLN A 64 -24.09 37.94 10.96
N PRO A 65 -25.19 37.31 10.49
CA PRO A 65 -26.36 38.02 10.01
C PRO A 65 -27.27 38.44 11.19
N THR A 66 -27.71 39.70 11.16
CA THR A 66 -28.81 40.24 12.00
C THR A 66 -30.15 40.22 11.26
N PRO A 67 -31.28 40.22 11.99
CA PRO A 67 -32.60 39.91 11.44
C PRO A 67 -33.33 41.15 10.94
N SER A 68 -34.25 40.97 9.98
CA SER A 68 -35.19 42.01 9.58
C SER A 68 -36.61 41.46 9.46
N THR A 69 -37.44 41.95 10.38
CA THR A 69 -38.90 41.99 10.42
C THR A 69 -39.51 42.83 9.29
N SER A 70 -40.65 42.37 8.74
CA SER A 70 -41.87 43.16 8.46
C SER A 70 -42.89 42.28 7.71
N SER A 71 -44.02 41.95 8.34
CA SER A 71 -45.38 42.49 8.04
C SER A 71 -46.14 41.66 6.99
N SER A 72 -47.45 41.39 7.02
CA SER A 72 -48.56 41.48 7.97
C SER A 72 -49.83 41.18 7.13
N SER A 73 -50.74 40.31 7.60
CA SER A 73 -52.20 40.35 7.34
C SER A 73 -52.84 39.03 7.84
N SER A 74 -53.32 38.96 9.09
CA SER A 74 -54.68 39.33 9.56
C SER A 74 -55.80 38.39 9.06
N SER A 75 -56.32 37.54 9.96
CA SER A 75 -57.75 37.54 10.33
C SER A 75 -58.12 36.43 11.34
N THR A 76 -58.66 36.88 12.49
CA THR A 76 -59.76 36.32 13.30
C THR A 76 -59.65 34.97 14.06
N THR A 77 -59.64 35.11 15.40
CA THR A 77 -60.07 34.24 16.52
C THR A 77 -61.58 33.88 16.49
N PRO A 78 -62.15 33.10 17.46
CA PRO A 78 -61.63 32.06 18.37
C PRO A 78 -62.53 30.77 18.38
N THR A 79 -62.23 29.74 19.18
CA THR A 79 -63.15 29.02 20.13
C THR A 79 -62.55 27.67 20.58
N GLU A 80 -62.80 27.34 21.85
CA GLU A 80 -62.32 26.24 22.70
C GLU A 80 -63.17 24.92 22.54
N PRO A 81 -63.08 23.87 23.39
CA PRO A 81 -62.67 22.51 23.02
C PRO A 81 -63.78 21.44 23.14
N ALA A 82 -63.63 20.27 22.49
CA ALA A 82 -64.28 19.02 22.91
C ALA A 82 -63.80 17.79 22.11
N ALA A 83 -63.51 16.68 22.82
CA ALA A 83 -63.53 15.30 22.31
C ALA A 83 -64.95 14.70 22.50
N PRO A 84 -65.28 13.41 22.21
CA PRO A 84 -64.56 12.31 21.52
C PRO A 84 -65.43 11.49 20.50
N ALA A 85 -64.84 10.40 19.99
CA ALA A 85 -65.45 9.14 19.48
C ALA A 85 -65.76 8.96 17.97
N ALA A 86 -65.09 7.97 17.35
CA ALA A 86 -65.67 6.71 16.80
C ALA A 86 -64.91 6.13 15.57
N GLY A 87 -64.45 4.87 15.69
CA GLY A 87 -64.70 3.79 14.70
C GLY A 87 -63.85 3.61 13.42
N GLY A 88 -62.78 2.81 13.52
CA GLY A 88 -62.28 1.82 12.52
C GLY A 88 -61.68 2.29 11.17
N PRO A 89 -60.97 1.42 10.39
CA PRO A 89 -60.64 0.02 10.63
C PRO A 89 -59.13 -0.31 10.66
N THR A 90 -58.85 -1.48 11.24
CA THR A 90 -57.59 -2.22 11.29
C THR A 90 -56.89 -2.30 9.93
N THR A 91 -55.68 -1.74 9.83
CA THR A 91 -54.77 -2.02 8.72
C THR A 91 -53.81 -3.14 9.15
N ILE A 92 -53.83 -4.22 8.39
CA ILE A 92 -52.98 -5.39 8.52
C ILE A 92 -51.51 -4.93 8.47
N LEU A 93 -50.77 -5.19 9.54
CA LEU A 93 -49.31 -5.07 9.56
C LEU A 93 -48.75 -6.16 8.65
N SER A 94 -48.38 -5.78 7.43
CA SER A 94 -47.52 -6.59 6.57
C SER A 94 -46.18 -6.79 7.29
N PRO A 95 -45.67 -8.02 7.38
CA PRO A 95 -44.37 -8.26 8.00
C PRO A 95 -43.31 -7.53 7.19
N SER A 96 -42.54 -6.69 7.87
CA SER A 96 -41.32 -6.08 7.35
C SER A 96 -40.50 -7.19 6.70
N THR A 97 -40.35 -7.11 5.38
CA THR A 97 -39.36 -7.89 4.65
C THR A 97 -38.03 -7.60 5.31
N VAL A 98 -37.53 -8.58 6.07
CA VAL A 98 -36.15 -8.64 6.50
C VAL A 98 -35.37 -8.76 5.19
N ASN A 99 -34.91 -7.63 4.66
CA ASN A 99 -33.83 -7.63 3.70
C ASN A 99 -32.65 -8.26 4.45
N GLY A 100 -32.47 -9.56 4.26
CA GLY A 100 -31.22 -10.21 4.55
C GLY A 100 -30.18 -9.58 3.65
N SER A 101 -29.56 -8.49 4.11
CA SER A 101 -28.15 -8.31 3.84
C SER A 101 -27.51 -9.59 4.35
N SER A 102 -27.07 -10.45 3.43
CA SER A 102 -25.99 -11.37 3.77
C SER A 102 -24.89 -10.48 4.32
N GLU A 103 -24.77 -10.41 5.65
CA GLU A 103 -23.69 -9.74 6.36
C GLU A 103 -22.40 -10.39 5.88
N GLU A 104 -21.85 -9.89 4.77
CA GLU A 104 -20.55 -10.33 4.29
C GLU A 104 -19.55 -9.92 5.37
N SER A 105 -18.85 -10.91 5.92
CA SER A 105 -17.77 -10.68 6.88
C SER A 105 -16.80 -9.63 6.32
N PRO A 106 -16.32 -8.68 7.15
CA PRO A 106 -15.40 -7.65 6.69
C PRO A 106 -14.16 -8.26 6.04
N LYS A 107 -13.76 -7.70 4.89
CA LYS A 107 -12.60 -8.17 4.13
C LYS A 107 -11.30 -7.60 4.68
N LEU A 108 -10.23 -8.39 4.58
CA LEU A 108 -8.88 -7.90 4.79
C LEU A 108 -8.53 -6.80 3.77
N ARG A 109 -7.82 -5.78 4.25
CA ARG A 109 -7.29 -4.68 3.46
C ARG A 109 -5.82 -4.93 3.14
N PHE A 110 -5.45 -4.78 1.87
CA PHE A 110 -4.12 -5.12 1.37
C PHE A 110 -3.31 -3.89 0.96
N CYS A 111 -1.99 -4.02 1.04
CA CYS A 111 -1.03 -3.07 0.50
C CYS A 111 0.03 -3.80 -0.31
N THR A 112 0.23 -3.47 -1.59
CA THR A 112 1.28 -4.09 -2.42
C THR A 112 2.44 -3.13 -2.67
N VAL A 113 3.68 -3.59 -2.54
CA VAL A 113 4.86 -2.71 -2.56
C VAL A 113 5.98 -3.27 -3.43
N CYS A 114 6.53 -2.44 -4.31
CA CYS A 114 7.76 -2.74 -5.06
C CYS A 114 8.70 -1.52 -5.07
N ALA A 115 9.72 -1.48 -5.92
CA ALA A 115 10.65 -0.35 -5.95
C ALA A 115 10.01 0.93 -6.53
N SER A 116 9.49 0.86 -7.76
CA SER A 116 9.02 2.04 -8.52
C SER A 116 7.50 2.24 -8.52
N ASN A 117 6.73 1.32 -7.91
CA ASN A 117 5.26 1.26 -8.05
C ASN A 117 4.81 1.29 -9.53
N GLN A 118 5.35 0.41 -10.37
CA GLN A 118 5.10 0.40 -11.82
C GLN A 118 4.65 -0.96 -12.32
N ASN A 119 5.46 -1.99 -12.08
CA ASN A 119 5.25 -3.33 -12.63
C ASN A 119 4.62 -4.26 -11.59
N ARG A 120 5.46 -4.90 -10.76
CA ARG A 120 5.08 -5.96 -9.81
C ARG A 120 3.94 -5.59 -8.83
N SER A 121 4.08 -4.50 -8.08
CA SER A 121 3.05 -4.11 -7.10
C SER A 121 1.75 -3.66 -7.75
N MET A 122 1.84 -3.01 -8.91
CA MET A 122 0.66 -2.58 -9.66
C MET A 122 -0.05 -3.75 -10.34
N GLU A 123 0.66 -4.78 -10.81
CA GLU A 123 0.02 -5.99 -11.33
C GLU A 123 -0.71 -6.73 -10.20
N ALA A 124 -0.09 -6.87 -9.03
CA ALA A 124 -0.75 -7.43 -7.85
C ALA A 124 -1.98 -6.60 -7.41
N HIS A 125 -1.86 -5.27 -7.41
CA HIS A 125 -2.99 -4.37 -7.14
C HIS A 125 -4.14 -4.62 -8.13
N LEU A 126 -3.85 -4.65 -9.43
CA LEU A 126 -4.86 -4.95 -10.44
C LEU A 126 -5.58 -6.27 -10.13
N ARG A 127 -4.83 -7.34 -9.84
CA ARG A 127 -5.41 -8.66 -9.52
C ARG A 127 -6.31 -8.65 -8.30
N LEU A 128 -5.92 -7.95 -7.24
CA LEU A 128 -6.70 -7.84 -6.01
C LEU A 128 -7.96 -6.99 -6.20
N SER A 129 -7.84 -5.86 -6.89
CA SER A 129 -8.94 -4.91 -7.11
C SER A 129 -9.97 -5.37 -8.15
N THR A 130 -9.60 -6.29 -9.06
CA THR A 130 -10.50 -6.81 -10.10
C THR A 130 -10.81 -8.31 -9.95
N ALA A 131 -10.54 -8.89 -8.78
CA ALA A 131 -10.96 -10.26 -8.49
C ALA A 131 -12.50 -10.37 -8.54
N PRO A 132 -13.09 -11.57 -8.74
CA PRO A 132 -14.54 -11.75 -8.66
C PRO A 132 -15.13 -11.28 -7.33
N SER A 133 -14.35 -11.39 -6.26
CA SER A 133 -14.62 -10.81 -4.95
C SER A 133 -13.51 -9.81 -4.62
N PRO A 134 -13.61 -8.53 -5.06
CA PRO A 134 -12.53 -7.55 -4.95
C PRO A 134 -12.08 -7.30 -3.52
N PHE A 135 -10.78 -7.07 -3.33
CA PHE A 135 -10.22 -6.64 -2.05
C PHE A 135 -10.00 -5.13 -2.02
N PRO A 136 -10.21 -4.48 -0.85
CA PRO A 136 -9.63 -3.17 -0.60
C PRO A 136 -8.11 -3.26 -0.70
N VAL A 137 -7.51 -2.45 -1.56
CA VAL A 137 -6.07 -2.50 -1.84
C VAL A 137 -5.50 -1.12 -2.16
N ILE A 138 -4.34 -0.84 -1.57
CA ILE A 138 -3.47 0.29 -1.94
C ILE A 138 -2.12 -0.24 -2.40
N SER A 139 -1.31 0.58 -3.06
CA SER A 139 0.00 0.13 -3.54
C SER A 139 1.03 1.24 -3.60
N PHE A 140 2.30 0.88 -3.36
CA PHE A 140 3.39 1.84 -3.21
C PHE A 140 4.71 1.38 -3.84
N GLY A 141 5.65 2.33 -3.82
CA GLY A 141 7.05 2.20 -4.19
C GLY A 141 7.94 2.55 -3.00
N THR A 142 9.05 1.84 -2.78
CA THR A 142 10.04 2.16 -1.73
C THR A 142 11.21 2.99 -2.24
N GLY A 143 11.37 3.09 -3.56
CA GLY A 143 12.47 3.81 -4.19
C GLY A 143 12.48 5.30 -3.83
N SER A 144 13.63 5.95 -4.05
CA SER A 144 13.71 7.41 -3.94
C SER A 144 13.03 8.11 -5.12
N LEU A 145 13.06 7.48 -6.29
CA LEU A 145 12.49 7.96 -7.55
C LEU A 145 11.91 6.78 -8.32
N VAL A 146 10.92 7.06 -9.16
CA VAL A 146 10.37 6.10 -10.12
C VAL A 146 11.35 6.00 -11.28
N ARG A 147 11.85 4.80 -11.57
CA ARG A 147 12.78 4.56 -12.68
C ARG A 147 12.15 3.60 -13.67
N LEU A 148 12.11 4.01 -14.94
CA LEU A 148 11.67 3.19 -16.07
C LEU A 148 12.82 3.01 -17.08
N PRO A 149 12.92 1.85 -17.77
CA PRO A 149 13.82 1.67 -18.89
C PRO A 149 13.72 2.81 -19.93
N GLY A 150 14.86 3.25 -20.45
CA GLY A 150 14.92 4.20 -21.57
C GLY A 150 15.65 3.61 -22.77
N PRO A 151 16.14 4.44 -23.71
CA PRO A 151 16.79 3.97 -24.94
C PRO A 151 18.05 3.14 -24.71
N SER A 152 18.72 3.32 -23.57
CA SER A 152 19.89 2.55 -23.15
C SER A 152 19.89 2.32 -21.64
N ILE A 153 20.68 1.35 -21.17
CA ILE A 153 20.81 1.02 -19.74
C ILE A 153 21.29 2.22 -18.90
N THR A 154 22.07 3.11 -19.50
CA THR A 154 22.61 4.33 -18.84
C THR A 154 21.67 5.52 -18.90
N GLN A 155 20.55 5.43 -19.64
CA GLN A 155 19.62 6.53 -19.85
C GLN A 155 18.19 6.13 -19.45
N PRO A 156 17.91 5.89 -18.16
CA PRO A 156 16.56 5.60 -17.69
C PRO A 156 15.67 6.85 -17.77
N ASN A 157 14.36 6.65 -17.85
CA ASN A 157 13.38 7.70 -17.59
C ASN A 157 13.11 7.75 -16.08
N VAL A 158 13.15 8.94 -15.49
CA VAL A 158 13.12 9.11 -14.03
C VAL A 158 12.04 10.13 -13.67
N TYR A 159 11.18 9.76 -12.71
CA TYR A 159 10.07 10.58 -12.25
C TYR A 159 10.00 10.64 -10.73
N HIS A 160 9.31 11.66 -10.22
CA HIS A 160 9.06 11.82 -8.79
C HIS A 160 7.76 11.12 -8.39
N PHE A 161 7.81 10.43 -7.24
CA PHE A 161 6.61 9.89 -6.60
C PHE A 161 5.67 11.03 -6.17
N ASN A 162 4.38 10.72 -6.03
CA ASN A 162 3.33 11.60 -5.50
C ASN A 162 3.05 12.88 -6.32
N THR A 163 3.91 13.26 -7.26
CA THR A 163 3.76 14.50 -8.06
C THR A 163 3.53 14.25 -9.54
N THR A 164 4.02 13.14 -10.09
CA THR A 164 3.89 12.81 -11.52
C THR A 164 2.85 11.70 -11.70
N SER A 165 1.81 11.94 -12.50
CA SER A 165 0.76 10.94 -12.77
C SER A 165 1.21 9.91 -13.82
N TYR A 166 0.58 8.73 -13.84
CA TYR A 166 0.86 7.75 -14.91
C TYR A 166 0.43 8.27 -16.29
N SER A 167 -0.60 9.11 -16.37
CA SER A 167 -1.01 9.76 -17.62
C SER A 167 0.09 10.68 -18.15
N GLN A 168 0.72 11.50 -17.29
CA GLN A 168 1.85 12.34 -17.68
C GLN A 168 3.04 11.53 -18.17
N MET A 169 3.38 10.43 -17.47
CA MET A 169 4.45 9.52 -17.91
C MET A 169 4.12 8.89 -19.27
N TYR A 170 2.88 8.46 -19.47
CA TYR A 170 2.43 7.87 -20.74
C TYR A 170 2.59 8.87 -21.89
N ASP A 171 2.05 10.08 -21.73
CA ASP A 171 2.05 11.10 -22.78
C ASP A 171 3.47 11.55 -23.14
N GLU A 172 4.36 11.69 -22.14
CA GLU A 172 5.77 12.02 -22.36
C GLU A 172 6.48 10.92 -23.16
N LEU A 173 6.36 9.65 -22.76
CA LEU A 173 7.03 8.56 -23.45
C LEU A 173 6.45 8.33 -24.85
N TYR A 174 5.13 8.47 -24.99
CA TYR A 174 4.45 8.41 -26.29
C TYR A 174 4.99 9.47 -27.25
N GLY A 175 5.11 10.73 -26.79
CA GLY A 175 5.65 11.82 -27.59
C GLY A 175 7.15 11.72 -27.88
N LYS A 176 7.91 11.04 -27.01
CA LYS A 176 9.37 10.90 -27.13
C LYS A 176 9.79 9.84 -28.16
N ASP A 177 9.27 8.62 -28.05
CA ASP A 177 9.50 7.54 -29.02
C ASP A 177 8.44 6.43 -28.84
N GLU A 178 7.27 6.60 -29.45
CA GLU A 178 6.19 5.62 -29.35
C GLU A 178 6.64 4.21 -29.73
N ARG A 179 7.44 4.06 -30.80
CA ARG A 179 7.84 2.75 -31.31
C ARG A 179 8.70 2.00 -30.29
N LEU A 180 9.67 2.69 -29.68
CA LEU A 180 10.51 2.10 -28.63
C LEU A 180 9.67 1.67 -27.42
N TYR A 181 8.86 2.60 -26.89
CA TYR A 181 8.14 2.38 -25.63
C TYR A 181 6.90 1.48 -25.75
N ARG A 182 6.37 1.31 -26.97
CA ARG A 182 5.38 0.29 -27.27
C ARG A 182 6.04 -1.10 -27.36
N ASN A 183 7.18 -1.20 -28.05
CA ASN A 183 7.85 -2.49 -28.27
C ASN A 183 8.45 -3.09 -26.99
N ASN A 184 8.92 -2.26 -26.05
CA ASN A 184 9.41 -2.74 -24.76
C ASN A 184 8.30 -2.92 -23.70
N GLY A 185 7.03 -2.65 -24.05
CA GLY A 185 5.87 -2.83 -23.20
C GLY A 185 5.58 -1.70 -22.21
N LEU A 186 6.40 -0.63 -22.16
CA LEU A 186 6.20 0.46 -21.21
C LEU A 186 4.88 1.22 -21.41
N LEU A 187 4.49 1.51 -22.65
CA LEU A 187 3.21 2.18 -22.92
C LEU A 187 2.03 1.30 -22.50
N ASN A 188 2.08 -0.02 -22.76
CA ASN A 188 1.05 -0.95 -22.34
C ASN A 188 0.92 -1.02 -20.81
N MET A 189 2.06 -1.02 -20.11
CA MET A 189 2.09 -1.01 -18.64
C MET A 189 1.56 0.32 -18.08
N LEU A 190 1.96 1.46 -18.64
CA LEU A 190 1.48 2.77 -18.19
C LEU A 190 -0.01 2.97 -18.48
N GLU A 191 -0.50 2.43 -19.59
CA GLU A 191 -1.94 2.36 -19.92
C GLU A 191 -2.69 1.57 -18.84
N ARG A 192 -2.17 0.40 -18.44
CA ARG A 192 -2.73 -0.38 -17.33
C ARG A 192 -2.75 0.43 -16.02
N ASN A 193 -1.63 1.09 -15.70
CA ASN A 193 -1.46 1.82 -14.44
C ASN A 193 -2.38 3.04 -14.32
N ARG A 194 -2.48 3.87 -15.36
CA ARG A 194 -3.35 5.05 -15.37
C ARG A 194 -4.84 4.71 -15.28
N ASN A 195 -5.22 3.52 -15.73
CA ASN A 195 -6.58 2.97 -15.59
C ASN A 195 -6.82 2.26 -14.25
N LEU A 196 -5.81 2.21 -13.37
CA LEU A 196 -5.88 1.60 -12.04
C LEU A 196 -5.88 2.67 -10.94
N LYS A 197 -4.90 3.59 -10.97
CA LYS A 197 -4.82 4.73 -10.04
C LYS A 197 -4.13 5.94 -10.66
N TRP A 198 -4.23 7.11 -10.03
CA TRP A 198 -3.68 8.37 -10.57
C TRP A 198 -2.18 8.35 -10.87
N GLY A 199 -1.36 7.87 -9.94
CA GLY A 199 0.10 7.93 -10.05
C GLY A 199 0.82 7.03 -9.05
N PRO A 200 2.14 6.84 -9.22
CA PRO A 200 2.95 6.07 -8.28
C PRO A 200 3.09 6.82 -6.96
N GLU A 201 2.97 6.07 -5.87
CA GLU A 201 3.01 6.61 -4.51
C GLU A 201 4.18 6.01 -3.74
N ARG A 202 4.79 6.81 -2.88
CA ARG A 202 5.94 6.38 -2.08
C ARG A 202 5.49 5.88 -0.72
N PHE A 203 5.96 4.70 -0.31
CA PHE A 203 5.55 4.04 0.92
C PHE A 203 5.93 4.84 2.17
N GLN A 204 7.15 5.38 2.20
CA GLN A 204 7.65 6.14 3.34
C GLN A 204 6.91 7.47 3.55
N ASP A 205 6.25 7.97 2.51
CA ASP A 205 5.47 9.22 2.58
C ASP A 205 4.01 8.93 3.01
N TRP A 206 3.58 7.67 3.03
CA TRP A 206 2.29 7.26 3.55
C TRP A 206 2.32 7.22 5.09
N VAL A 207 1.35 7.87 5.70
CA VAL A 207 1.13 7.86 7.16
C VAL A 207 -0.07 6.95 7.46
N PRO A 208 0.12 5.81 8.14
CA PRO A 208 -0.99 4.95 8.54
C PRO A 208 -2.02 5.70 9.39
N GLY A 209 -3.31 5.43 9.16
CA GLY A 209 -4.42 6.07 9.88
C GLY A 209 -4.84 7.44 9.34
N MET A 210 -4.06 8.05 8.44
CA MET A 210 -4.47 9.30 7.79
C MET A 210 -5.55 9.04 6.73
N PRO A 211 -6.67 9.79 6.73
CA PRO A 211 -7.75 9.59 5.78
C PRO A 211 -7.30 9.69 4.31
N ARG A 212 -7.75 8.75 3.46
CA ARG A 212 -7.39 8.62 2.03
C ARG A 212 -8.59 8.83 1.10
N MET A 213 -9.44 9.80 1.42
CA MET A 213 -10.69 10.09 0.68
C MET A 213 -10.45 10.60 -0.75
N GLU A 214 -9.29 11.20 -1.01
CA GLU A 214 -8.95 11.73 -2.34
C GLU A 214 -8.85 10.61 -3.38
N HIS A 215 -8.29 9.46 -3.02
CA HIS A 215 -8.14 8.28 -3.90
C HIS A 215 -9.49 7.71 -4.32
N VAL A 216 -10.44 7.65 -3.39
CA VAL A 216 -11.83 7.26 -3.69
C VAL A 216 -12.47 8.27 -4.64
N SER A 217 -12.29 9.56 -4.38
CA SER A 217 -12.85 10.64 -5.22
C SER A 217 -12.27 10.66 -6.63
N LYS A 218 -11.01 10.25 -6.79
CA LYS A 218 -10.34 10.08 -8.09
C LYS A 218 -10.76 8.81 -8.85
N GLY A 219 -11.47 7.89 -8.20
CA GLY A 219 -11.89 6.62 -8.78
C GLY A 219 -10.75 5.59 -8.86
N ASP A 220 -9.75 5.68 -7.98
CA ASP A 220 -8.70 4.67 -7.89
C ASP A 220 -9.34 3.31 -7.54
N LYS A 221 -9.06 2.29 -8.35
CA LYS A 221 -9.61 0.94 -8.12
C LYS A 221 -9.02 0.38 -6.84
N GLY A 222 -9.82 -0.34 -6.05
CA GLY A 222 -9.38 -0.89 -4.77
C GLY A 222 -9.33 0.12 -3.61
N ALA A 223 -9.54 1.41 -3.85
CA ALA A 223 -9.51 2.43 -2.78
C ALA A 223 -10.68 2.30 -1.78
N LEU A 224 -11.84 1.82 -2.23
CA LEU A 224 -13.00 1.59 -1.38
C LEU A 224 -12.69 0.55 -0.29
N GLY A 225 -12.90 0.90 0.97
CA GLY A 225 -12.50 0.11 2.15
C GLY A 225 -11.11 0.43 2.71
N THR A 226 -10.35 1.35 2.08
CA THR A 226 -9.02 1.81 2.55
C THR A 226 -9.02 3.27 2.99
N GLU A 227 -10.20 3.88 3.16
CA GLU A 227 -10.40 5.30 3.47
C GLU A 227 -9.75 5.70 4.79
N GLY A 228 -9.73 4.78 5.76
CA GLY A 228 -9.07 4.97 7.05
C GLY A 228 -7.54 4.94 6.98
N GLY A 229 -6.95 4.70 5.81
CA GLY A 229 -5.50 4.70 5.63
C GLY A 229 -4.80 3.61 6.42
N VAL A 230 -5.47 2.49 6.68
CA VAL A 230 -4.93 1.33 7.40
C VAL A 230 -5.09 0.07 6.56
N VAL A 231 -4.22 -0.91 6.79
CA VAL A 231 -4.24 -2.21 6.11
C VAL A 231 -4.00 -3.32 7.11
N ASP A 232 -4.40 -4.53 6.74
CA ASP A 232 -4.21 -5.74 7.55
C ASP A 232 -3.01 -6.56 7.06
N VAL A 233 -2.70 -6.46 5.76
CA VAL A 233 -1.62 -7.20 5.11
C VAL A 233 -0.85 -6.31 4.15
N ILE A 234 0.48 -6.29 4.27
CA ILE A 234 1.41 -5.68 3.31
C ILE A 234 2.15 -6.80 2.58
N ILE A 235 2.27 -6.69 1.26
CA ILE A 235 2.98 -7.66 0.42
C ILE A 235 4.03 -6.92 -0.40
N THR A 236 5.31 -7.20 -0.13
CA THR A 236 6.44 -6.68 -0.89
C THR A 236 6.85 -7.65 -2.00
N CYS A 237 7.37 -7.13 -3.11
CA CYS A 237 7.70 -7.93 -4.30
C CYS A 237 9.20 -8.29 -4.44
N GLU A 238 10.03 -7.91 -3.47
CA GLU A 238 11.47 -8.25 -3.37
C GLU A 238 11.99 -7.89 -1.97
N GLU A 239 13.06 -8.56 -1.55
CA GLU A 239 13.65 -8.42 -0.21
C GLU A 239 14.12 -6.99 0.10
N ARG A 240 14.66 -6.26 -0.88
CA ARG A 240 15.02 -4.86 -0.66
C ARG A 240 13.81 -3.97 -0.34
N CYS A 241 12.65 -4.28 -0.90
CA CYS A 241 11.42 -3.56 -0.57
C CYS A 241 10.87 -3.99 0.79
N TRP A 242 11.04 -5.27 1.14
CA TRP A 242 10.74 -5.80 2.46
C TRP A 242 11.49 -5.04 3.56
N ASP A 243 12.82 -4.96 3.45
CA ASP A 243 13.66 -4.26 4.44
C ASP A 243 13.20 -2.81 4.59
N ALA A 244 13.03 -2.10 3.46
CA ALA A 244 12.61 -0.71 3.47
C ALA A 244 11.22 -0.49 4.09
N VAL A 245 10.30 -1.45 3.94
CA VAL A 245 8.96 -1.40 4.56
C VAL A 245 9.06 -1.64 6.06
N VAL A 246 9.77 -2.69 6.48
CA VAL A 246 9.90 -3.06 7.90
C VAL A 246 10.63 -1.96 8.67
N ASP A 247 11.74 -1.44 8.14
CA ASP A 247 12.49 -0.35 8.73
C ASP A 247 11.64 0.93 8.87
N ASP A 248 10.89 1.28 7.83
CA ASP A 248 10.04 2.47 7.84
C ASP A 248 8.89 2.36 8.84
N LEU A 249 8.25 1.19 8.95
CA LEU A 249 7.23 0.93 9.99
C LEU A 249 7.82 1.02 11.40
N MET A 250 9.01 0.46 11.62
CA MET A 250 9.70 0.56 12.90
C MET A 250 10.06 2.01 13.25
N ASN A 251 10.55 2.78 12.28
CA ASN A 251 10.91 4.19 12.46
C ASN A 251 9.70 5.09 12.73
N LYS A 252 8.50 4.72 12.24
CA LYS A 252 7.25 5.44 12.54
C LYS A 252 6.79 5.27 13.99
N GLY A 253 7.30 4.27 14.72
CA GLY A 253 7.02 4.08 16.14
C GLY A 253 5.61 3.56 16.47
N SER A 254 4.93 2.97 15.47
CA SER A 254 3.64 2.30 15.62
C SER A 254 2.55 3.10 16.34
N PRO A 255 2.22 4.32 15.85
CA PRO A 255 1.29 5.24 16.51
C PRO A 255 -0.13 4.67 16.70
N LEU A 256 -0.56 3.72 15.87
CA LEU A 256 -1.89 3.12 15.97
C LEU A 256 -1.90 1.86 16.84
N ASN A 257 -0.71 1.32 17.17
CA ASN A 257 -0.54 0.03 17.84
C ASN A 257 -1.38 -1.09 17.18
N ARG A 258 -1.50 -1.03 15.85
CA ARG A 258 -2.34 -1.94 15.07
C ARG A 258 -1.48 -2.97 14.36
N PRO A 259 -1.62 -4.28 14.64
CA PRO A 259 -0.76 -5.28 14.03
C PRO A 259 -1.08 -5.47 12.55
N VAL A 260 -0.03 -5.58 11.74
CA VAL A 260 -0.10 -5.79 10.28
C VAL A 260 0.85 -6.93 9.90
N HIS A 261 0.39 -7.87 9.08
CA HIS A 261 1.27 -8.89 8.53
C HIS A 261 2.02 -8.32 7.34
N VAL A 262 3.33 -8.48 7.32
CA VAL A 262 4.14 -8.18 6.15
C VAL A 262 4.53 -9.52 5.53
N PHE A 263 4.33 -9.69 4.22
CA PHE A 263 4.88 -10.78 3.43
C PHE A 263 5.84 -10.24 2.36
N ASN A 264 6.97 -10.91 2.15
CA ASN A 264 7.75 -10.72 0.94
C ASN A 264 7.42 -11.87 0.01
N VAL A 265 7.22 -11.59 -1.28
CA VAL A 265 7.16 -12.59 -2.34
C VAL A 265 8.16 -12.17 -3.39
N ASP A 266 9.25 -12.92 -3.55
CA ASP A 266 10.32 -12.53 -4.47
C ASP A 266 9.88 -12.72 -5.92
N ILE A 267 9.60 -11.60 -6.60
CA ILE A 267 9.13 -11.56 -7.97
C ILE A 267 10.16 -10.82 -8.80
N LYS A 268 10.69 -11.49 -9.84
CA LYS A 268 11.61 -10.87 -10.79
C LYS A 268 10.94 -9.71 -11.52
N ASP A 269 11.69 -8.64 -11.75
CA ASP A 269 11.14 -7.40 -12.34
C ASP A 269 11.03 -7.46 -13.87
N ASN A 270 10.10 -8.29 -14.35
CA ASN A 270 9.68 -8.32 -15.74
C ASN A 270 8.17 -8.56 -15.82
N HIS A 271 7.59 -8.42 -17.02
CA HIS A 271 6.14 -8.48 -17.20
C HIS A 271 5.57 -9.89 -16.94
N GLU A 272 6.27 -10.95 -17.36
CA GLU A 272 5.80 -12.34 -17.25
C GLU A 272 5.76 -12.78 -15.78
N GLU A 273 6.84 -12.53 -15.05
CA GLU A 273 6.96 -12.86 -13.64
C GLU A 273 6.02 -12.01 -12.78
N ALA A 274 5.79 -10.74 -13.14
CA ALA A 274 4.78 -9.92 -12.47
C ALA A 274 3.36 -10.48 -12.63
N LEU A 275 3.02 -11.03 -13.82
CA LEU A 275 1.71 -11.67 -14.06
C LEU A 275 1.53 -12.94 -13.22
N VAL A 276 2.58 -13.77 -13.13
CA VAL A 276 2.55 -14.99 -12.30
C VAL A 276 2.50 -14.62 -10.81
N GLY A 277 3.36 -13.71 -10.37
CA GLY A 277 3.41 -13.20 -9.00
C GLY A 277 2.09 -12.56 -8.57
N GLY A 278 1.43 -11.78 -9.42
CA GLY A 278 0.12 -11.20 -9.13
C GLY A 278 -0.97 -12.25 -8.91
N LYS A 279 -0.95 -13.37 -9.65
CA LYS A 279 -1.87 -14.50 -9.41
C LYS A 279 -1.56 -15.21 -8.11
N ALA A 280 -0.29 -15.42 -7.80
CA ALA A 280 0.14 -16.07 -6.57
C ALA A 280 -0.23 -15.22 -5.34
N ILE A 281 -0.05 -13.89 -5.43
CA ILE A 281 -0.46 -12.93 -4.40
C ILE A 281 -1.98 -12.96 -4.19
N LEU A 282 -2.78 -12.97 -5.27
CA LEU A 282 -4.24 -13.08 -5.14
C LEU A 282 -4.65 -14.39 -4.44
N GLU A 283 -3.97 -15.50 -4.72
CA GLU A 283 -4.22 -16.75 -4.00
C GLU A 283 -3.88 -16.65 -2.51
N LEU A 284 -2.74 -16.05 -2.15
CA LEU A 284 -2.38 -15.83 -0.75
C LEU A 284 -3.44 -14.96 -0.04
N ALA A 285 -3.86 -13.88 -0.68
CA ALA A 285 -4.90 -12.98 -0.17
C ALA A 285 -6.23 -13.71 0.08
N ASN A 286 -6.65 -14.58 -0.85
CA ASN A 286 -7.85 -15.40 -0.67
C ASN A 286 -7.74 -16.33 0.55
N ARG A 287 -6.61 -17.03 0.71
CA ARG A 287 -6.39 -17.94 1.85
C ARG A 287 -6.38 -17.21 3.19
N LEU A 288 -5.71 -16.05 3.25
CA LEU A 288 -5.70 -15.20 4.44
C LEU A 288 -7.12 -14.69 4.76
N ASN A 289 -7.84 -14.19 3.76
CA ASN A 289 -9.17 -13.66 3.97
C ASN A 289 -10.18 -14.74 4.36
N GLU A 290 -10.07 -15.95 3.82
CA GLU A 290 -10.89 -17.09 4.23
C GLU A 290 -10.65 -17.45 5.70
N ALA A 291 -9.39 -17.52 6.14
CA ALA A 291 -9.07 -17.77 7.53
C ALA A 291 -9.62 -16.66 8.45
N ALA A 292 -9.41 -15.39 8.09
CA ALA A 292 -9.95 -14.26 8.83
C ALA A 292 -11.49 -14.30 8.92
N ALA A 293 -12.18 -14.58 7.81
CA ALA A 293 -13.63 -14.66 7.77
C ALA A 293 -14.18 -15.81 8.65
N VAL A 294 -13.50 -16.97 8.65
CA VAL A 294 -13.85 -18.10 9.52
C VAL A 294 -13.72 -17.71 10.99
N GLU A 295 -12.59 -17.11 11.39
CA GLU A 295 -12.36 -16.76 12.79
C GLU A 295 -13.29 -15.66 13.29
N THR A 296 -13.56 -14.64 12.46
CA THR A 296 -14.51 -13.57 12.77
C THR A 296 -15.94 -14.09 12.88
N LYS A 297 -16.33 -15.05 12.04
CA LYS A 297 -17.66 -15.67 12.11
C LYS A 297 -17.86 -16.49 13.39
N ILE A 298 -16.81 -17.13 13.90
CA ILE A 298 -16.88 -17.99 15.09
C ILE A 298 -16.78 -17.15 16.38
N ASN A 299 -15.83 -16.22 16.45
CA ASN A 299 -15.47 -15.53 17.69
C ASN A 299 -15.92 -14.06 17.74
N GLY A 300 -16.54 -13.54 16.67
CA GLY A 300 -16.87 -12.13 16.54
C GLY A 300 -15.68 -11.27 16.08
N ASP A 301 -15.92 -9.98 15.84
CA ASP A 301 -14.92 -9.01 15.38
C ASP A 301 -14.37 -8.10 16.50
N GLU A 302 -14.84 -8.30 17.74
CA GLU A 302 -14.44 -7.49 18.88
C GLU A 302 -12.92 -7.56 19.10
N GLY A 303 -12.27 -6.39 19.13
CA GLY A 303 -10.83 -6.29 19.35
C GLY A 303 -9.96 -6.68 18.14
N TRP A 304 -10.54 -6.90 16.95
CA TRP A 304 -9.80 -7.25 15.72
C TRP A 304 -8.78 -6.18 15.35
N GLU A 305 -9.21 -4.91 15.35
CA GLU A 305 -8.38 -3.78 14.93
C GLU A 305 -7.15 -3.56 15.84
N ASN A 306 -7.25 -3.88 17.13
CA ASN A 306 -6.18 -3.63 18.11
C ASN A 306 -5.32 -4.87 18.40
N GLY A 307 -5.55 -5.99 17.71
CA GLY A 307 -4.77 -7.22 17.90
C GLY A 307 -5.15 -8.06 19.14
N VAL A 308 -6.19 -7.68 19.88
CA VAL A 308 -6.52 -8.30 21.19
C VAL A 308 -7.65 -9.32 21.11
N GLY A 309 -8.50 -9.24 20.07
CA GLY A 309 -9.67 -10.09 19.90
C GLY A 309 -9.36 -11.57 19.65
N ASP A 310 -10.25 -12.46 20.09
CA ASP A 310 -10.09 -13.91 19.92
C ASP A 310 -9.97 -14.32 18.44
N ALA A 311 -10.83 -13.77 17.58
CA ALA A 311 -10.77 -14.00 16.14
C ALA A 311 -9.41 -13.60 15.55
N ARG A 312 -8.87 -12.46 15.98
CA ARG A 312 -7.60 -11.95 15.48
C ARG A 312 -6.43 -12.82 15.92
N ARG A 313 -6.37 -13.21 17.19
CA ARG A 313 -5.29 -14.09 17.69
C ARG A 313 -5.31 -15.46 17.02
N ASN A 314 -6.49 -16.02 16.80
CA ASN A 314 -6.63 -17.31 16.10
C ASN A 314 -6.24 -17.20 14.63
N PHE A 315 -6.60 -16.10 13.96
CA PHE A 315 -6.15 -15.81 12.60
C PHE A 315 -4.63 -15.70 12.54
N ASP A 316 -4.02 -14.90 13.42
CA ASP A 316 -2.57 -14.70 13.48
C ASP A 316 -1.83 -16.04 13.70
N ALA A 317 -2.38 -16.93 14.54
CA ALA A 317 -1.80 -18.26 14.80
C ALA A 317 -1.80 -19.17 13.56
N ARG A 318 -2.74 -18.98 12.63
CA ARG A 318 -2.87 -19.77 11.40
C ARG A 318 -2.01 -19.24 10.24
N VAL A 319 -1.55 -17.98 10.31
CA VAL A 319 -0.78 -17.35 9.24
C VAL A 319 0.47 -18.14 8.81
N PRO A 320 1.30 -18.67 9.73
CA PRO A 320 2.47 -19.46 9.33
C PRO A 320 2.12 -20.72 8.53
N GLU A 321 1.04 -21.42 8.90
CA GLU A 321 0.56 -22.62 8.19
C GLU A 321 0.02 -22.26 6.80
N ILE A 322 -0.78 -21.19 6.71
CA ILE A 322 -1.30 -20.67 5.44
C ILE A 322 -0.15 -20.33 4.48
N LEU A 323 0.90 -19.69 4.99
CA LEU A 323 2.08 -19.36 4.20
C LEU A 323 2.85 -20.61 3.76
N ALA A 324 3.01 -21.59 4.64
CA ALA A 324 3.67 -22.86 4.30
C ALA A 324 2.94 -23.60 3.17
N ASP A 325 1.61 -23.72 3.27
CA ASP A 325 0.78 -24.34 2.23
C ASP A 325 0.85 -23.57 0.90
N TRP A 326 0.84 -22.23 0.97
CA TRP A 326 1.00 -21.39 -0.20
C TRP A 326 2.38 -21.58 -0.84
N GLN A 327 3.45 -21.63 -0.04
CA GLN A 327 4.83 -21.79 -0.51
C GLN A 327 5.05 -23.17 -1.15
N ALA A 328 4.41 -24.22 -0.62
CA ALA A 328 4.44 -25.56 -1.21
C ALA A 328 3.83 -25.58 -2.62
N LYS A 329 2.80 -24.77 -2.87
CA LYS A 329 2.18 -24.63 -4.19
C LYS A 329 2.98 -23.73 -5.14
N TRP A 330 3.63 -22.69 -4.59
CA TRP A 330 4.43 -21.70 -5.34
C TRP A 330 5.93 -21.80 -5.02
N PRO A 331 6.60 -22.95 -5.25
CA PRO A 331 7.99 -23.17 -4.79
C PRO A 331 9.03 -22.29 -5.47
N HIS A 332 8.68 -21.64 -6.59
CA HIS A 332 9.56 -20.74 -7.34
C HIS A 332 9.45 -19.27 -6.91
N LEU A 333 8.52 -18.94 -6.00
CA LEU A 333 8.33 -17.62 -5.44
C LEU A 333 8.63 -17.70 -3.94
N PRO A 334 9.91 -17.62 -3.53
CA PRO A 334 10.26 -17.69 -2.12
C PRO A 334 9.64 -16.52 -1.37
N ALA A 335 9.10 -16.81 -0.19
CA ALA A 335 8.42 -15.84 0.64
C ALA A 335 9.04 -15.71 2.03
N LEU A 336 9.02 -14.48 2.54
CA LEU A 336 9.36 -14.15 3.93
C LEU A 336 8.11 -13.61 4.63
N TRP A 337 8.09 -13.68 5.95
CA TRP A 337 6.98 -13.19 6.74
C TRP A 337 7.43 -12.68 8.11
N THR A 338 6.76 -11.63 8.57
CA THR A 338 6.89 -11.05 9.90
C THR A 338 5.58 -10.37 10.29
N LEU A 339 5.40 -10.18 11.59
CA LEU A 339 4.39 -9.28 12.13
C LEU A 339 5.03 -7.91 12.39
N ALA A 340 4.35 -6.83 12.01
CA ALA A 340 4.74 -5.45 12.27
C ALA A 340 3.55 -4.68 12.87
N TRP A 341 3.74 -3.39 13.19
CA TRP A 341 2.71 -2.54 13.80
C TRP A 341 2.64 -1.18 13.11
N LEU A 342 1.42 -0.77 12.75
CA LEU A 342 1.10 0.53 12.14
C LEU A 342 1.03 1.67 13.14
#